data_AF-A0A6I4NIF6-F1
#
_entry.id   AF-A0A6I4NIF6-F1
#
_cell.length_a   1.000
_cell.length_b   1.000
_cell.length_c   1.000
_cell.angle_alpha   90.00
_cell.angle_beta   90.00
_cell.angle_gamma   90.00
#
_symmetry.space_group_name_H-M   'P 1'
#
loop_
_entity.id
_entity.type
_entity.pdbx_description
1 polymer ?
#
loop_
_entity_poly.entity_id
_entity_poly.type
_entity_poly.pdbx_seq_one_letter_code
_entity_poly.pdbx_strand_id
1 'polypeptide(L)'
;MGASTGASAYERAAYPTQSAGNRGTDVLALQHLVAAGGQPTTADGVFGSTTVQAVKRFQQAHSLAADGIVGPATWAALARTVKEGSSGPAVRALQSALNAKTGAGLSVDGVFGPAVRTAVQRFQTKAGLTADGVVGPQTWKNLLWHYEKLDFATGNLCDQNPDGNTSANWGTAAAVAQVEAAAKAFGATGQGKVPVGDLSWELGGDIPGHASHEQGLDADLWPVRTDNAQCTAGRITWRSAAYDRAATRRLVQEIRKAAPGHVKVVYFNDPQLISEGLTVSYPNHDNHLHVRYCEAVHNNPDPDADYTC
;
A
#
# COMPACT_ATOMS: atom_id res chain seq x y z
N MET A 1 -21.86 26.35 -21.73
CA MET A 1 -20.50 26.89 -21.58
C MET A 1 -20.24 27.03 -20.09
N GLY A 2 -19.51 26.08 -19.52
CA GLY A 2 -19.04 26.09 -18.13
C GLY A 2 -17.55 25.78 -18.17
N ALA A 3 -16.78 26.57 -17.44
CA ALA A 3 -15.35 26.78 -17.61
C ALA A 3 -14.49 25.50 -17.55
N SER A 4 -13.43 25.52 -18.35
CA SER A 4 -12.26 24.64 -18.28
C SER A 4 -11.75 24.55 -16.84
N THR A 5 -12.02 23.43 -16.17
CA THR A 5 -11.30 23.04 -14.96
C THR A 5 -9.93 22.54 -15.41
N GLY A 6 -8.88 23.27 -15.04
CA GLY A 6 -7.50 22.87 -15.30
C GLY A 6 -7.24 21.44 -14.86
N ALA A 7 -6.34 20.77 -15.56
CA ALA A 7 -5.91 19.41 -15.29
C ALA A 7 -5.55 19.27 -13.79
N SER A 8 -6.41 18.61 -12.98
CA SER A 8 -6.12 18.41 -11.58
C SER A 8 -5.27 17.15 -11.44
N ALA A 9 -3.96 17.34 -11.28
CA ALA A 9 -3.13 16.39 -10.53
C ALA A 9 -3.90 15.91 -9.30
N TYR A 10 -3.63 14.72 -8.77
CA TYR A 10 -4.09 14.42 -7.41
C TYR A 10 -3.43 15.48 -6.52
N GLU A 11 -4.14 16.56 -6.16
CA GLU A 11 -3.52 17.81 -5.67
C GLU A 11 -2.75 17.59 -4.36
N ARG A 12 -3.13 16.53 -3.64
CA ARG A 12 -2.51 16.07 -2.39
C ARG A 12 -1.44 15.00 -2.58
N ALA A 13 -1.13 14.57 -3.82
CA ALA A 13 -0.12 13.56 -4.05
C ALA A 13 1.22 14.00 -3.47
N ALA A 14 1.74 13.17 -2.59
CA ALA A 14 3.06 13.25 -1.99
C ALA A 14 3.83 11.98 -2.31
N TYR A 15 5.15 12.00 -2.13
CA TYR A 15 5.88 10.74 -2.17
C TYR A 15 5.63 9.97 -0.87
N PRO A 16 5.23 8.69 -0.94
CA PRO A 16 5.06 7.88 0.27
C PRO A 16 6.42 7.65 0.92
N THR A 17 6.51 7.79 2.24
CA THR A 17 7.75 7.48 2.96
C THR A 17 8.01 5.99 2.91
N GLN A 18 9.22 5.58 2.52
CA GLN A 18 9.61 4.17 2.53
C GLN A 18 10.77 3.95 3.51
N SER A 19 10.63 2.95 4.37
CA SER A 19 11.63 2.58 5.38
C SER A 19 11.73 1.06 5.56
N ALA A 20 12.71 0.64 6.37
CA ALA A 20 12.94 -0.76 6.67
C ALA A 20 11.65 -1.45 7.17
N GLY A 21 11.29 -2.58 6.55
CA GLY A 21 10.06 -3.32 6.85
C GLY A 21 8.94 -3.13 5.83
N ASN A 22 8.91 -2.00 5.10
CA ASN A 22 7.98 -1.81 3.99
C ASN A 22 8.20 -2.84 2.87
N ARG A 23 7.15 -3.05 2.09
CA ARG A 23 7.12 -3.96 0.94
C ARG A 23 6.12 -3.49 -0.11
N GLY A 24 6.13 -4.09 -1.29
CA GLY A 24 5.19 -3.81 -2.37
C GLY A 24 5.81 -3.09 -3.56
N THR A 25 4.97 -2.64 -4.49
CA THR A 25 5.44 -2.13 -5.79
C THR A 25 6.22 -0.83 -5.66
N ASP A 26 5.88 0.04 -4.72
CA ASP A 26 6.63 1.29 -4.51
C ASP A 26 8.07 1.01 -4.02
N VAL A 27 8.26 -0.03 -3.19
CA VAL A 27 9.60 -0.51 -2.80
C VAL A 27 10.33 -1.10 -4.01
N LEU A 28 9.64 -1.86 -4.86
CA LEU A 28 10.24 -2.42 -6.08
C LEU A 28 10.70 -1.29 -7.05
N ALA A 29 9.87 -0.28 -7.25
CA ALA A 29 10.19 0.90 -8.05
C ALA A 29 11.37 1.67 -7.43
N LEU A 30 11.36 1.88 -6.11
CA LEU A 30 12.47 2.47 -5.36
C LEU A 30 13.78 1.72 -5.59
N GLN A 31 13.79 0.39 -5.43
CA GLN A 31 15.00 -0.43 -5.62
C GLN A 31 15.58 -0.28 -7.02
N HIS A 32 14.72 -0.23 -8.04
CA HIS A 32 15.14 0.06 -9.41
C HIS A 32 15.71 1.48 -9.58
N LEU A 33 15.13 2.49 -8.94
CA LEU A 33 15.62 3.87 -8.99
C LEU A 33 16.96 4.04 -8.27
N VAL A 34 17.13 3.40 -7.10
CA VAL A 34 18.39 3.37 -6.35
C VAL A 34 19.49 2.70 -7.18
N ALA A 35 19.17 1.59 -7.85
CA ALA A 35 20.08 0.94 -8.80
C ALA A 35 20.43 1.87 -9.99
N ALA A 36 19.46 2.62 -10.53
CA ALA A 36 19.71 3.63 -11.56
C ALA A 36 20.63 4.77 -11.06
N GLY A 37 20.63 5.04 -9.76
CA GLY A 37 21.53 5.96 -9.05
C GLY A 37 22.93 5.40 -8.80
N GLY A 38 23.26 4.23 -9.35
CA GLY A 38 24.58 3.61 -9.19
C GLY A 38 24.77 2.87 -7.86
N GLN A 39 23.68 2.60 -7.14
CA GLN A 39 23.71 1.84 -5.89
C GLN A 39 22.98 0.50 -6.06
N PRO A 40 23.71 -0.58 -6.41
CA PRO A 40 23.08 -1.88 -6.63
C PRO A 40 22.33 -2.37 -5.39
N THR A 41 21.14 -2.91 -5.64
CA THR A 41 20.30 -3.64 -4.66
C THR A 41 19.46 -4.66 -5.42
N THR A 42 19.05 -5.73 -4.73
CA THR A 42 18.03 -6.64 -5.26
C THR A 42 16.72 -5.88 -5.38
N ALA A 43 16.04 -6.04 -6.53
CA ALA A 43 14.71 -5.49 -6.78
C ALA A 43 13.67 -6.59 -6.58
N ASP A 44 13.25 -6.78 -5.33
CA ASP A 44 12.33 -7.84 -4.87
C ASP A 44 11.06 -7.29 -4.20
N GLY A 45 10.93 -5.96 -4.11
CA GLY A 45 9.81 -5.30 -3.45
C GLY A 45 9.83 -5.42 -1.94
N VAL A 46 10.97 -5.76 -1.32
CA VAL A 46 11.13 -5.83 0.15
C VAL A 46 12.19 -4.83 0.62
N PHE A 47 11.83 -3.94 1.53
CA PHE A 47 12.75 -2.95 2.09
C PHE A 47 13.56 -3.59 3.23
N GLY A 48 14.39 -4.57 2.86
CA GLY A 48 15.30 -5.27 3.75
C GLY A 48 16.61 -4.54 3.99
N SER A 49 17.51 -5.19 4.73
CA SER A 49 18.81 -4.62 5.12
C SER A 49 19.70 -4.22 3.93
N THR A 50 19.62 -4.96 2.82
CA THR A 50 20.34 -4.64 1.57
C THR A 50 19.83 -3.34 0.95
N THR A 51 18.51 -3.17 0.87
CA THR A 51 17.85 -1.94 0.41
C THR A 51 18.21 -0.75 1.32
N VAL A 52 18.16 -0.92 2.65
CA VAL A 52 18.58 0.11 3.63
C VAL A 52 20.01 0.58 3.37
N GLN A 53 20.95 -0.34 3.18
CA GLN A 53 22.35 0.01 2.92
C GLN A 53 22.51 0.72 1.57
N ALA A 54 21.79 0.30 0.53
CA ALA A 54 21.83 0.93 -0.78
C ALA A 54 21.27 2.36 -0.74
N VAL A 55 20.16 2.58 -0.02
CA VAL A 55 19.58 3.91 0.21
C VAL A 55 20.56 4.80 0.98
N LYS A 56 21.20 4.30 2.05
CA LYS A 56 22.21 5.08 2.79
C LYS A 56 23.38 5.51 1.92
N ARG A 57 23.91 4.61 1.08
CA ARG A 57 24.98 4.97 0.13
C ARG A 57 24.50 5.99 -0.90
N PHE A 58 23.27 5.86 -1.40
CA PHE A 58 22.66 6.83 -2.31
C PHE A 58 22.56 8.21 -1.63
N GLN A 59 22.00 8.27 -0.42
CA GLN A 59 21.88 9.50 0.35
C GLN A 59 23.25 10.16 0.57
N GLN A 60 24.28 9.39 0.96
CA GLN A 60 25.65 9.89 1.10
C GLN A 60 26.21 10.46 -0.21
N ALA A 61 26.08 9.73 -1.32
CA ALA A 61 26.56 10.16 -2.63
C ALA A 61 25.88 11.45 -3.12
N HIS A 62 24.67 11.73 -2.64
CA HIS A 62 23.88 12.92 -2.97
C HIS A 62 23.88 13.99 -1.86
N SER A 63 24.75 13.88 -0.86
CA SER A 63 24.85 14.83 0.28
C SER A 63 23.53 15.04 1.04
N LEU A 64 22.72 13.98 1.16
CA LEU A 64 21.51 13.93 1.97
C LEU A 64 21.81 13.29 3.34
N ALA A 65 20.89 13.43 4.30
CA ALA A 65 20.94 12.68 5.55
C ALA A 65 20.92 11.16 5.25
N ALA A 66 21.93 10.43 5.75
CA ALA A 66 22.12 9.00 5.48
C ALA A 66 21.40 8.11 6.51
N ASP A 67 20.12 8.39 6.74
CA ASP A 67 19.27 7.70 7.73
C ASP A 67 18.72 6.36 7.21
N GLY A 68 18.72 6.13 5.90
CA GLY A 68 18.13 4.94 5.26
C GLY A 68 16.62 5.03 5.08
N ILE A 69 16.01 6.19 5.31
CA ILE A 69 14.59 6.47 5.11
C ILE A 69 14.44 7.24 3.79
N VAL A 70 13.58 6.75 2.91
CA VAL A 70 13.28 7.43 1.65
C VAL A 70 12.11 8.39 1.88
N GLY A 71 12.43 9.56 2.42
CA GLY A 71 11.52 10.69 2.54
C GLY A 71 11.50 11.59 1.30
N PRO A 72 10.80 12.74 1.35
CA PRO A 72 10.63 13.64 0.20
C PRO A 72 11.94 14.08 -0.48
N ALA A 73 12.99 14.35 0.30
CA ALA A 73 14.29 14.77 -0.25
C ALA A 73 15.00 13.63 -1.01
N THR A 74 14.95 12.40 -0.50
CA THR A 74 15.53 11.24 -1.18
C THR A 74 14.73 10.89 -2.43
N TRP A 75 13.40 10.96 -2.39
CA TRP A 75 12.56 10.79 -3.56
C TRP A 75 12.83 11.83 -4.65
N ALA A 76 12.97 13.10 -4.30
CA ALA A 76 13.30 14.16 -5.25
C ALA A 76 14.64 13.90 -5.97
N ALA A 77 15.63 13.33 -5.28
CA ALA A 77 16.92 12.94 -5.87
C ALA A 77 16.83 11.66 -6.73
N LEU A 78 15.94 10.72 -6.38
CA LEU A 78 15.74 9.46 -7.12
C LEU A 78 14.90 9.63 -8.39
N ALA A 79 13.87 10.48 -8.34
CA ALA A 79 12.84 10.66 -9.36
C ALA A 79 13.38 11.37 -10.60
N ARG A 80 14.15 10.64 -11.41
CA ARG A 80 14.71 11.12 -12.66
C ARG A 80 13.69 11.16 -13.78
N THR A 81 13.84 12.15 -14.67
CA THR A 81 13.01 12.24 -15.87
C THR A 81 13.31 11.07 -16.82
N VAL A 82 12.27 10.31 -17.19
CA VAL A 82 12.35 9.30 -18.25
C VAL A 82 11.33 9.60 -19.35
N LYS A 83 11.69 9.29 -20.59
CA LYS A 83 10.87 9.51 -21.79
C LYS A 83 11.19 8.46 -22.85
N GLU A 84 10.44 8.47 -23.94
CA GLU A 84 10.70 7.58 -25.09
C GLU A 84 12.17 7.64 -25.54
N GLY A 85 12.75 6.45 -25.74
CA GLY A 85 14.17 6.24 -26.00
C GLY A 85 15.05 6.07 -24.75
N SER A 86 14.54 6.34 -23.55
CA SER A 86 15.23 6.01 -22.30
C SER A 86 15.31 4.49 -22.10
N SER A 87 16.34 4.04 -21.39
CA SER A 87 16.49 2.63 -21.03
C SER A 87 17.13 2.45 -19.65
N GLY A 88 17.07 1.22 -19.13
CA GLY A 88 17.72 0.82 -17.88
C GLY A 88 16.79 0.78 -16.67
N PRO A 89 17.35 0.72 -15.44
CA PRO A 89 16.57 0.42 -14.23
C PRO A 89 15.45 1.42 -13.95
N ALA A 90 15.63 2.72 -14.24
CA ALA A 90 14.55 3.70 -14.03
C ALA A 90 13.33 3.46 -14.92
N VAL A 91 13.52 2.87 -16.11
CA VAL A 91 12.39 2.46 -16.96
C VAL A 91 11.72 1.20 -16.40
N ARG A 92 12.49 0.28 -15.79
CA ARG A 92 11.90 -0.87 -15.07
C ARG A 92 11.06 -0.42 -13.89
N ALA A 93 11.52 0.57 -13.13
CA ALA A 93 10.73 1.19 -12.06
C ALA A 93 9.37 1.70 -12.59
N LEU A 94 9.39 2.41 -13.73
CA LEU A 94 8.19 2.95 -14.34
C LEU A 94 7.24 1.85 -14.83
N GLN A 95 7.78 0.84 -15.52
CA GLN A 95 7.00 -0.28 -16.05
C GLN A 95 6.34 -1.06 -14.90
N SER A 96 7.06 -1.37 -13.84
CA SER A 96 6.51 -2.04 -12.64
C SER A 96 5.40 -1.21 -12.00
N ALA A 97 5.62 0.09 -11.80
CA ALA A 97 4.61 0.97 -11.21
C ALA A 97 3.36 1.10 -12.10
N LEU A 98 3.49 1.34 -13.41
CA LEU A 98 2.33 1.40 -14.31
C LEU A 98 1.55 0.08 -14.35
N ASN A 99 2.25 -1.06 -14.29
CA ASN A 99 1.59 -2.36 -14.26
C ASN A 99 0.74 -2.55 -13.00
N ALA A 100 1.28 -2.26 -11.82
CA ALA A 100 0.56 -2.45 -10.57
C ALA A 100 -0.58 -1.42 -10.38
N LYS A 101 -0.28 -0.14 -10.65
CA LYS A 101 -1.21 0.98 -10.37
C LYS A 101 -2.30 1.12 -11.43
N THR A 102 -2.02 0.75 -12.68
CA THR A 102 -2.96 1.00 -13.80
C THR A 102 -3.29 -0.24 -14.63
N GLY A 103 -2.75 -1.41 -14.29
CA GLY A 103 -2.96 -2.63 -15.08
C GLY A 103 -2.41 -2.53 -16.50
N ALA A 104 -1.31 -1.78 -16.71
CA ALA A 104 -0.82 -1.46 -18.05
C ALA A 104 -0.36 -2.67 -18.89
N GLY A 105 -0.06 -3.82 -18.27
CA GLY A 105 0.30 -5.06 -18.96
C GLY A 105 1.61 -4.98 -19.76
N LEU A 106 2.53 -4.12 -19.35
CA LEU A 106 3.83 -3.89 -20.01
C LEU A 106 4.85 -4.98 -19.67
N SER A 107 5.72 -5.32 -20.62
CA SER A 107 6.96 -6.02 -20.31
C SER A 107 7.87 -5.15 -19.45
N VAL A 108 8.43 -5.71 -18.38
CA VAL A 108 9.41 -5.01 -17.52
C VAL A 108 10.83 -5.29 -18.03
N ASP A 109 11.13 -4.77 -19.23
CA ASP A 109 12.40 -4.97 -19.94
C ASP A 109 13.39 -3.80 -19.77
N GLY A 110 12.93 -2.68 -19.21
CA GLY A 110 13.71 -1.46 -19.07
C GLY A 110 13.90 -0.70 -20.38
N VAL A 111 13.03 -0.86 -21.37
CA VAL A 111 13.03 -0.12 -22.64
C VAL A 111 11.79 0.77 -22.73
N PHE A 112 12.00 2.09 -22.83
CA PHE A 112 10.89 3.03 -22.96
C PHE A 112 10.55 3.20 -24.43
N GLY A 113 9.72 2.27 -24.94
CA GLY A 113 9.17 2.32 -26.30
C GLY A 113 7.75 2.93 -26.37
N PRO A 114 7.10 2.86 -27.55
CA PRO A 114 5.77 3.44 -27.78
C PRO A 114 4.67 2.92 -26.85
N ALA A 115 4.73 1.64 -26.44
CA ALA A 115 3.78 1.06 -25.51
C ALA A 115 3.87 1.70 -24.11
N VAL A 116 5.11 1.92 -23.62
CA VAL A 116 5.36 2.60 -22.35
C VAL A 116 4.90 4.06 -22.43
N ARG A 117 5.21 4.76 -23.52
CA ARG A 117 4.72 6.13 -23.76
C ARG A 117 3.19 6.22 -23.69
N THR A 118 2.51 5.30 -24.37
CA THR A 118 1.04 5.23 -24.37
C THR A 118 0.49 5.02 -22.97
N ALA A 119 1.09 4.11 -22.18
CA ALA A 119 0.70 3.87 -20.79
C ALA A 119 0.92 5.11 -19.91
N VAL A 120 2.04 5.82 -20.08
CA VAL A 120 2.32 7.08 -19.39
C VAL A 120 1.27 8.14 -19.73
N GLN A 121 0.93 8.33 -21.01
CA GLN A 121 -0.08 9.31 -21.42
C GLN A 121 -1.48 8.98 -20.90
N ARG A 122 -1.83 7.70 -20.83
CA ARG A 122 -3.08 7.24 -20.20
C ARG A 122 -3.11 7.55 -18.72
N PHE A 123 -2.03 7.24 -18.00
CA PHE A 123 -1.90 7.57 -16.59
C PHE A 123 -1.98 9.08 -16.36
N GLN A 124 -1.20 9.87 -17.12
CA GLN A 124 -1.21 11.33 -17.03
C GLN A 124 -2.61 11.89 -17.26
N THR A 125 -3.32 11.45 -18.30
CA THR A 125 -4.72 11.83 -18.54
C THR A 125 -5.62 11.48 -17.35
N LYS A 126 -5.52 10.25 -16.82
CA LYS A 126 -6.32 9.80 -15.66
C LYS A 126 -6.02 10.62 -14.40
N ALA A 127 -4.76 10.98 -14.20
CA ALA A 127 -4.28 11.76 -13.07
C ALA A 127 -4.46 13.28 -13.29
N GLY A 128 -5.10 13.73 -14.36
CA GLY A 128 -5.25 15.16 -14.65
C GLY A 128 -3.92 15.89 -14.81
N LEU A 129 -2.90 15.23 -15.37
CA LEU A 129 -1.63 15.84 -15.77
C LEU A 129 -1.63 16.11 -17.28
N THR A 130 -0.72 16.98 -17.74
CA THR A 130 -0.43 17.08 -19.17
C THR A 130 0.04 15.73 -19.71
N ALA A 131 -0.67 15.18 -20.70
CA ALA A 131 -0.37 13.86 -21.29
C ALA A 131 0.77 13.92 -22.34
N ASP A 132 1.92 14.44 -21.95
CA ASP A 132 3.09 14.62 -22.83
C ASP A 132 3.91 13.33 -23.05
N GLY A 133 3.64 12.26 -22.28
CA GLY A 133 4.38 11.01 -22.35
C GLY A 133 5.77 11.06 -21.72
N VAL A 134 6.07 12.12 -20.95
CA VAL A 134 7.33 12.31 -20.23
C VAL A 134 7.09 12.15 -18.74
N VAL A 135 7.82 11.24 -18.09
CA VAL A 135 7.69 11.00 -16.66
C VAL A 135 8.70 11.88 -15.92
N GLY A 136 8.25 13.07 -15.54
CA GLY A 136 8.99 13.98 -14.67
C GLY A 136 8.58 13.87 -13.19
N PRO A 137 9.07 14.76 -12.32
CA PRO A 137 8.78 14.72 -10.88
C PRO A 137 7.30 14.70 -10.52
N GLN A 138 6.45 15.43 -11.25
CA GLN A 138 5.00 15.43 -11.00
C GLN A 138 4.35 14.08 -11.36
N THR A 139 4.75 13.47 -12.48
CA THR A 139 4.24 12.15 -12.87
C THR A 139 4.69 11.07 -11.90
N TRP A 140 5.96 11.09 -11.46
CA TRP A 140 6.47 10.16 -10.45
C TRP A 140 5.71 10.26 -9.13
N LYS A 141 5.54 11.48 -8.62
CA LYS A 141 4.82 11.74 -7.38
C LYS A 141 3.38 11.23 -7.42
N ASN A 142 2.66 11.52 -8.51
CA ASN A 142 1.28 11.03 -8.66
C ASN A 142 1.22 9.51 -8.83
N LEU A 143 2.16 8.91 -9.59
CA LEU A 143 2.16 7.47 -9.87
C LEU A 143 2.44 6.65 -8.61
N LEU A 144 3.38 7.09 -7.78
CA LEU A 144 3.70 6.41 -6.52
C LEU A 144 2.63 6.67 -5.45
N TRP A 145 1.99 7.83 -5.45
CA TRP A 145 0.89 8.12 -4.53
C TRP A 145 -0.41 7.38 -4.87
N HIS A 146 -0.62 7.04 -6.15
CA HIS A 146 -1.81 6.31 -6.58
C HIS A 146 -1.92 4.99 -5.80
N TYR A 147 -3.06 4.74 -5.15
CA TYR A 147 -3.25 3.56 -4.34
C TYR A 147 -3.28 2.29 -5.19
N GLU A 148 -2.93 1.19 -4.55
CA GLU A 148 -3.01 -0.16 -5.13
C GLU A 148 -4.30 -0.82 -4.70
N LYS A 149 -4.88 -1.61 -5.60
CA LYS A 149 -6.04 -2.44 -5.30
C LYS A 149 -5.55 -3.77 -4.74
N LEU A 150 -6.22 -4.27 -3.70
CA LEU A 150 -6.00 -5.65 -3.24
C LEU A 150 -6.25 -6.68 -4.34
N ASP A 151 -5.36 -7.66 -4.44
CA ASP A 151 -5.48 -8.79 -5.36
C ASP A 151 -6.22 -9.98 -4.72
N PHE A 152 -7.54 -9.95 -4.89
CA PHE A 152 -8.41 -11.07 -4.52
C PHE A 152 -8.25 -12.32 -5.39
N ALA A 153 -7.61 -12.21 -6.57
CA ALA A 153 -7.41 -13.34 -7.49
C ALA A 153 -6.36 -14.33 -6.98
N THR A 154 -5.49 -13.94 -6.03
CA THR A 154 -4.54 -14.84 -5.36
C THR A 154 -5.22 -15.96 -4.57
N GLY A 155 -6.50 -15.81 -4.24
CA GLY A 155 -7.29 -16.79 -3.50
C GLY A 155 -7.06 -16.80 -1.99
N ASN A 156 -6.23 -15.91 -1.44
CA ASN A 156 -6.00 -15.80 0.01
C ASN A 156 -6.93 -14.79 0.71
N LEU A 157 -7.52 -13.89 -0.08
CA LEU A 157 -8.45 -12.86 0.37
C LEU A 157 -9.85 -13.17 -0.16
N CYS A 158 -10.87 -12.65 0.51
CA CYS A 158 -12.18 -12.45 -0.10
C CYS A 158 -12.77 -11.11 0.29
N ASP A 159 -13.38 -10.47 -0.69
CA ASP A 159 -14.11 -9.22 -0.51
C ASP A 159 -15.41 -9.53 0.22
N GLN A 160 -15.53 -9.01 1.44
CA GLN A 160 -16.65 -9.17 2.34
C GLN A 160 -17.06 -7.79 2.78
N ASN A 161 -17.68 -7.05 1.86
CA ASN A 161 -18.11 -5.69 2.07
C ASN A 161 -19.46 -5.63 2.80
N PRO A 162 -19.52 -5.36 4.11
CA PRO A 162 -20.80 -5.33 4.82
C PRO A 162 -21.54 -4.02 4.61
N ASP A 163 -20.84 -2.95 4.21
CA ASP A 163 -21.33 -1.57 4.28
C ASP A 163 -21.72 -1.02 2.88
N GLY A 164 -21.66 -1.86 1.85
CA GLY A 164 -22.07 -1.54 0.48
C GLY A 164 -21.06 -0.68 -0.30
N ASN A 165 -19.85 -0.47 0.23
CA ASN A 165 -18.79 0.34 -0.37
C ASN A 165 -17.84 -0.51 -1.26
N THR A 166 -18.36 -1.38 -2.13
CA THR A 166 -17.62 -2.47 -2.86
C THR A 166 -16.39 -2.05 -3.68
N SER A 167 -16.12 -0.75 -3.79
CA SER A 167 -14.92 -0.22 -4.45
C SER A 167 -13.86 0.29 -3.47
N ALA A 168 -14.07 0.24 -2.15
CA ALA A 168 -13.15 0.70 -1.11
C ALA A 168 -12.07 -0.36 -0.78
N ASN A 169 -11.44 -0.94 -1.80
CA ASN A 169 -10.44 -2.02 -1.67
C ASN A 169 -9.03 -1.56 -2.05
N TRP A 170 -8.73 -0.28 -1.84
CA TRP A 170 -7.48 0.34 -2.23
C TRP A 170 -6.70 0.82 -1.02
N GLY A 171 -5.38 0.84 -1.10
CA GLY A 171 -4.56 1.44 -0.05
C GLY A 171 -3.18 1.82 -0.57
N THR A 172 -2.35 2.36 0.31
CA THR A 172 -0.93 2.55 -0.01
C THR A 172 -0.33 1.20 -0.44
N ALA A 173 0.66 1.23 -1.35
CA ALA A 173 1.31 -0.01 -1.81
C ALA A 173 1.84 -0.85 -0.65
N ALA A 174 2.36 -0.18 0.38
CA ALA A 174 2.84 -0.83 1.60
C ALA A 174 1.69 -1.50 2.36
N ALA A 175 0.60 -0.80 2.66
CA ALA A 175 -0.55 -1.39 3.37
C ALA A 175 -1.12 -2.61 2.63
N VAL A 176 -1.36 -2.47 1.32
CA VAL A 176 -1.86 -3.56 0.45
C VAL A 176 -0.93 -4.77 0.49
N ALA A 177 0.36 -4.57 0.22
CA ALA A 177 1.32 -5.67 0.19
C ALA A 177 1.52 -6.33 1.57
N GLN A 178 1.31 -5.59 2.67
CA GLN A 178 1.35 -6.13 4.04
C GLN A 178 0.10 -6.99 4.34
N VAL A 179 -1.10 -6.50 3.97
CA VAL A 179 -2.36 -7.27 4.08
C VAL A 179 -2.27 -8.57 3.27
N GLU A 180 -1.83 -8.50 2.01
CA GLU A 180 -1.70 -9.67 1.14
C GLU A 180 -0.67 -10.67 1.65
N ALA A 181 0.46 -10.20 2.19
CA ALA A 181 1.46 -11.07 2.80
C ALA A 181 0.93 -11.77 4.05
N ALA A 182 0.19 -11.06 4.91
CA ALA A 182 -0.46 -11.65 6.08
C ALA A 182 -1.51 -12.68 5.67
N ALA A 183 -2.35 -12.35 4.69
CA ALA A 183 -3.39 -13.25 4.19
C ALA A 183 -2.82 -14.51 3.55
N LYS A 184 -1.74 -14.40 2.77
CA LYS A 184 -1.03 -15.56 2.22
C LYS A 184 -0.48 -16.47 3.32
N ALA A 185 0.15 -15.89 4.36
CA ALA A 185 0.69 -16.67 5.47
C ALA A 185 -0.42 -17.32 6.30
N PHE A 186 -1.52 -16.62 6.51
CA PHE A 186 -2.71 -17.14 7.19
C PHE A 186 -3.38 -18.26 6.39
N GLY A 187 -3.60 -18.07 5.09
CA GLY A 187 -4.22 -19.07 4.22
C GLY A 187 -3.43 -20.39 4.18
N ALA A 188 -2.10 -20.32 4.28
CA ALA A 188 -1.23 -21.50 4.39
C ALA A 188 -1.45 -22.35 5.65
N THR A 189 -2.19 -21.85 6.65
CA THR A 189 -2.57 -22.62 7.85
C THR A 189 -3.79 -23.54 7.63
N GLY A 190 -4.51 -23.37 6.52
CA GLY A 190 -5.75 -24.12 6.23
C GLY A 190 -7.01 -23.56 6.91
N GLN A 191 -6.93 -22.40 7.56
CA GLN A 191 -8.06 -21.74 8.26
C GLN A 191 -8.92 -20.85 7.34
N GLY A 192 -8.91 -21.11 6.04
CA GLY A 192 -9.66 -20.36 5.04
C GLY A 192 -8.98 -19.08 4.58
N LYS A 193 -9.78 -18.16 4.04
CA LYS A 193 -9.31 -16.89 3.49
C LYS A 193 -9.45 -15.78 4.53
N VAL A 194 -8.72 -14.69 4.35
CA VAL A 194 -8.92 -13.47 5.14
C VAL A 194 -10.07 -12.65 4.51
N PRO A 195 -11.19 -12.46 5.24
CA PRO A 195 -12.29 -11.61 4.79
C PRO A 195 -11.92 -10.12 4.98
N VAL A 196 -11.97 -9.36 3.89
CA VAL A 196 -11.71 -7.92 3.88
C VAL A 196 -13.03 -7.18 3.89
N GLY A 197 -13.21 -6.29 4.87
CA GLY A 197 -14.32 -5.34 4.94
C GLY A 197 -14.12 -4.21 3.95
N ASP A 198 -13.20 -3.31 4.28
CA ASP A 198 -12.75 -2.22 3.43
C ASP A 198 -11.34 -1.74 3.82
N LEU A 199 -10.70 -1.09 2.85
CA LEU A 199 -9.51 -0.26 3.02
C LEU A 199 -9.92 1.16 2.64
N SER A 200 -9.53 1.65 1.47
CA SER A 200 -9.81 3.01 1.00
C SER A 200 -10.37 3.03 -0.42
N TRP A 201 -10.85 4.18 -0.88
CA TRP A 201 -11.03 4.47 -2.30
C TRP A 201 -9.69 4.58 -3.04
N GLU A 202 -9.71 4.40 -4.37
CA GLU A 202 -8.54 4.42 -5.27
C GLU A 202 -7.62 5.64 -5.08
N LEU A 203 -8.16 6.76 -4.64
CA LEU A 203 -7.42 8.01 -4.48
C LEU A 203 -7.53 8.59 -3.07
N GLY A 204 -7.97 7.79 -2.10
CA GLY A 204 -8.31 8.26 -0.77
C GLY A 204 -9.57 9.12 -0.72
N GLY A 205 -9.71 9.86 0.37
CA GLY A 205 -10.81 10.79 0.61
C GLY A 205 -11.98 10.18 1.38
N ASP A 206 -12.93 11.05 1.77
CA ASP A 206 -14.02 10.75 2.70
C ASP A 206 -14.76 9.46 2.34
N ILE A 207 -14.76 8.55 3.32
CA ILE A 207 -15.57 7.34 3.31
C ILE A 207 -16.64 7.58 4.35
N PRO A 208 -17.91 7.83 3.96
CA PRO A 208 -18.96 8.18 4.90
C PRO A 208 -19.07 7.16 6.04
N GLY A 209 -18.78 7.60 7.27
CA GLY A 209 -18.79 6.75 8.47
C GLY A 209 -17.46 6.07 8.83
N HIS A 210 -16.43 6.20 7.99
CA HIS A 210 -15.13 5.52 8.08
C HIS A 210 -13.95 6.49 7.83
N ALA A 211 -13.94 7.65 8.51
CA ALA A 211 -12.97 8.73 8.29
C ALA A 211 -11.49 8.31 8.48
N SER A 212 -11.21 7.25 9.25
CA SER A 212 -9.86 6.70 9.36
C SER A 212 -9.34 6.11 8.05
N HIS A 213 -10.20 5.76 7.10
CA HIS A 213 -9.80 5.01 5.92
C HIS A 213 -9.31 5.89 4.77
N GLU A 214 -9.45 7.21 4.88
CA GLU A 214 -9.22 8.16 3.79
C GLU A 214 -7.79 8.16 3.23
N GLN A 215 -6.82 7.67 4.02
CA GLN A 215 -5.39 7.68 3.67
C GLN A 215 -4.85 6.34 3.17
N GLY A 216 -5.70 5.30 3.05
CA GLY A 216 -5.26 3.98 2.58
C GLY A 216 -4.22 3.30 3.48
N LEU A 217 -4.17 3.68 4.77
CA LEU A 217 -3.34 3.09 5.81
C LEU A 217 -4.15 2.30 6.85
N ASP A 218 -5.46 2.26 6.71
CA ASP A 218 -6.36 1.50 7.57
C ASP A 218 -7.03 0.38 6.76
N ALA A 219 -7.24 -0.76 7.40
CA ALA A 219 -7.84 -1.93 6.80
C ALA A 219 -8.74 -2.63 7.81
N ASP A 220 -10.00 -2.81 7.46
CA ASP A 220 -10.95 -3.62 8.21
C ASP A 220 -10.94 -5.05 7.70
N LEU A 221 -10.63 -5.98 8.58
CA LEU A 221 -10.66 -7.42 8.33
C LEU A 221 -11.68 -8.06 9.24
N TRP A 222 -12.47 -9.03 8.78
CA TRP A 222 -13.41 -9.68 9.69
C TRP A 222 -12.72 -10.73 10.58
N PRO A 223 -13.20 -10.92 11.82
CA PRO A 223 -12.80 -12.05 12.65
C PRO A 223 -13.08 -13.40 11.96
N VAL A 224 -12.22 -14.37 12.26
CA VAL A 224 -12.23 -15.67 11.58
C VAL A 224 -13.35 -16.55 12.13
N ARG A 225 -14.02 -17.27 11.22
CA ARG A 225 -15.07 -18.23 11.55
C ARG A 225 -14.54 -19.65 11.76
N THR A 226 -15.16 -20.41 12.65
CA THR A 226 -14.85 -21.83 12.92
C THR A 226 -15.22 -22.78 11.77
N ASP A 227 -16.12 -22.35 10.89
CA ASP A 227 -16.64 -23.13 9.76
C ASP A 227 -15.94 -22.84 8.43
N ASN A 228 -14.89 -22.01 8.42
CA ASN A 228 -14.19 -21.54 7.24
C ASN A 228 -15.07 -20.83 6.18
N ALA A 229 -16.32 -20.48 6.52
CA ALA A 229 -17.25 -19.85 5.58
C ALA A 229 -17.10 -18.31 5.53
N GLN A 230 -15.87 -17.80 5.73
CA GLN A 230 -15.65 -16.34 5.85
C GLN A 230 -16.09 -15.57 4.60
N CYS A 231 -16.12 -16.22 3.44
CA CYS A 231 -16.43 -15.58 2.15
C CYS A 231 -17.89 -15.76 1.68
N THR A 232 -18.68 -16.54 2.42
CA THR A 232 -20.04 -16.91 1.99
C THR A 232 -21.07 -16.72 3.10
N ALA A 233 -20.63 -16.66 4.35
CA ALA A 233 -21.49 -16.41 5.51
C ALA A 233 -21.34 -14.95 5.99
N GLY A 234 -22.35 -14.48 6.73
CA GLY A 234 -22.35 -13.12 7.26
C GLY A 234 -21.29 -12.84 8.33
N ARG A 235 -21.04 -11.54 8.54
CA ARG A 235 -20.13 -10.98 9.56
C ARG A 235 -20.48 -11.50 10.95
N ILE A 236 -19.45 -11.80 11.75
CA ILE A 236 -19.57 -12.28 13.13
C ILE A 236 -18.94 -11.30 14.12
N THR A 237 -19.22 -11.49 15.40
CA THR A 237 -18.57 -10.78 16.51
C THR A 237 -17.73 -11.75 17.33
N TRP A 238 -16.88 -11.25 18.24
CA TRP A 238 -16.16 -12.10 19.20
C TRP A 238 -17.09 -12.89 20.15
N ARG A 239 -18.38 -12.52 20.23
CA ARG A 239 -19.41 -13.21 21.03
C ARG A 239 -20.14 -14.30 20.25
N SER A 240 -19.98 -14.36 18.94
CA SER A 240 -20.69 -15.31 18.09
C SER A 240 -20.22 -16.74 18.32
N ALA A 241 -21.15 -17.71 18.29
CA ALA A 241 -20.79 -19.12 18.44
C ALA A 241 -19.85 -19.63 17.31
N ALA A 242 -19.90 -19.00 16.14
CA ALA A 242 -19.05 -19.31 15.00
C ALA A 242 -17.66 -18.60 15.07
N TYR A 243 -17.33 -17.87 16.13
CA TYR A 243 -16.07 -17.15 16.25
C TYR A 243 -14.91 -18.08 16.60
N ASP A 244 -13.91 -18.13 15.73
CA ASP A 244 -12.65 -18.82 15.99
C ASP A 244 -11.61 -17.83 16.54
N ARG A 245 -11.53 -17.79 17.87
CA ARG A 245 -10.54 -16.98 18.58
C ARG A 245 -9.10 -17.38 18.25
N ALA A 246 -8.82 -18.68 18.14
CA ALA A 246 -7.46 -19.15 17.91
C ALA A 246 -6.98 -18.79 16.51
N ALA A 247 -7.84 -18.92 15.50
CA ALA A 247 -7.56 -18.47 14.15
C ALA A 247 -7.44 -16.94 14.06
N THR A 248 -8.31 -16.19 14.75
CA THR A 248 -8.23 -14.72 14.76
C THR A 248 -6.97 -14.23 15.44
N ARG A 249 -6.56 -14.86 16.55
CA ARG A 249 -5.23 -14.64 17.17
C ARG A 249 -4.11 -14.84 16.15
N ARG A 250 -4.15 -15.93 15.40
CA ARG A 250 -3.14 -16.24 14.40
C ARG A 250 -3.11 -15.19 13.29
N LEU A 251 -4.26 -14.74 12.82
CA LEU A 251 -4.37 -13.66 11.85
C LEU A 251 -3.69 -12.38 12.34
N VAL A 252 -3.96 -11.93 13.57
CA VAL A 252 -3.31 -10.75 14.16
C VAL A 252 -1.78 -10.90 14.22
N GLN A 253 -1.29 -12.09 14.54
CA GLN A 253 0.14 -12.38 14.56
C GLN A 253 0.77 -12.32 13.17
N GLU A 254 0.11 -12.87 12.14
CA GLU A 254 0.61 -12.78 10.76
C GLU A 254 0.55 -11.35 10.22
N ILE A 255 -0.45 -10.54 10.59
CA ILE A 255 -0.52 -9.10 10.26
C ILE A 255 0.72 -8.38 10.78
N ARG A 256 1.02 -8.52 12.08
CA ARG A 256 2.20 -7.87 12.69
C ARG A 256 3.52 -8.38 12.10
N LYS A 257 3.61 -9.66 11.78
CA LYS A 257 4.80 -10.27 11.16
C LYS A 257 5.01 -9.81 9.72
N ALA A 258 3.92 -9.56 8.98
CA ALA A 258 3.97 -9.02 7.63
C ALA A 258 4.34 -7.53 7.58
N ALA A 259 4.19 -6.81 8.69
CA ALA A 259 4.44 -5.38 8.78
C ALA A 259 5.35 -5.03 9.99
N PRO A 260 6.60 -5.53 10.02
CA PRO A 260 7.47 -5.35 11.18
C PRO A 260 7.78 -3.86 11.38
N GLY A 261 7.37 -3.32 12.53
CA GLY A 261 7.53 -1.90 12.85
C GLY A 261 6.52 -0.97 12.17
N HIS A 262 5.52 -1.51 11.46
CA HIS A 262 4.58 -0.75 10.64
C HIS A 262 3.10 -0.97 10.99
N VAL A 263 2.79 -1.66 12.10
CA VAL A 263 1.43 -1.74 12.65
C VAL A 263 1.33 -0.87 13.88
N LYS A 264 0.62 0.25 13.77
CA LYS A 264 0.39 1.19 14.88
C LYS A 264 -0.52 0.56 15.92
N VAL A 265 -1.68 0.08 15.48
CA VAL A 265 -2.71 -0.48 16.35
C VAL A 265 -3.57 -1.48 15.58
N VAL A 266 -4.12 -2.44 16.32
CA VAL A 266 -5.19 -3.33 15.85
C VAL A 266 -6.33 -3.19 16.85
N TYR A 267 -7.44 -2.58 16.46
CA TYR A 267 -8.61 -2.51 17.33
C TYR A 267 -9.49 -3.74 17.11
N PHE A 268 -9.82 -4.42 18.20
CA PHE A 268 -10.78 -5.52 18.22
C PHE A 268 -11.10 -5.90 19.68
N ASN A 269 -12.38 -6.03 20.00
CA ASN A 269 -12.87 -6.06 21.37
C ASN A 269 -12.94 -7.44 22.04
N ASP A 270 -12.32 -8.47 21.48
CA ASP A 270 -12.21 -9.76 22.17
C ASP A 270 -11.35 -9.63 23.45
N PRO A 271 -11.93 -9.82 24.66
CA PRO A 271 -11.23 -9.58 25.92
C PRO A 271 -9.96 -10.41 26.09
N GLN A 272 -9.92 -11.60 25.47
CA GLN A 272 -8.74 -12.47 25.55
C GLN A 272 -7.59 -11.97 24.67
N LEU A 273 -7.86 -11.46 23.47
CA LEU A 273 -6.79 -10.91 22.62
C LEU A 273 -6.26 -9.58 23.16
N ILE A 274 -7.11 -8.83 23.86
CA ILE A 274 -6.72 -7.63 24.61
C ILE A 274 -5.79 -8.00 25.78
N SER A 275 -6.16 -9.00 26.60
CA SER A 275 -5.32 -9.39 27.75
C SER A 275 -3.97 -9.99 27.34
N GLU A 276 -3.89 -10.55 26.13
CA GLU A 276 -2.66 -11.03 25.50
C GLU A 276 -1.82 -9.89 24.85
N GLY A 277 -2.33 -8.66 24.83
CA GLY A 277 -1.64 -7.50 24.24
C GLY A 277 -1.62 -7.50 22.71
N LEU A 278 -2.46 -8.30 22.05
CA LEU A 278 -2.51 -8.41 20.60
C LEU A 278 -3.37 -7.32 19.95
N THR A 279 -4.47 -6.95 20.61
CA THR A 279 -5.45 -5.96 20.15
C THR A 279 -5.75 -4.92 21.23
N VAL A 280 -6.35 -3.80 20.83
CA VAL A 280 -6.77 -2.71 21.70
C VAL A 280 -8.30 -2.58 21.62
N SER A 281 -8.95 -2.25 22.74
CA SER A 281 -10.40 -2.01 22.73
C SER A 281 -10.71 -0.61 22.19
N TYR A 282 -11.73 -0.53 21.33
CA TYR A 282 -12.30 0.73 20.87
C TYR A 282 -13.81 0.55 20.59
N PRO A 283 -14.66 1.55 20.84
CA PRO A 283 -16.11 1.44 20.58
C PRO A 283 -16.40 0.93 19.16
N ASN A 284 -17.42 0.07 19.02
CA ASN A 284 -17.89 -0.50 17.75
C ASN A 284 -16.94 -1.49 17.02
N HIS A 285 -15.86 -1.96 17.65
CA HIS A 285 -14.92 -2.93 17.08
C HIS A 285 -15.15 -4.37 17.57
N ASP A 286 -16.42 -4.76 17.76
CA ASP A 286 -16.78 -6.12 18.19
C ASP A 286 -16.77 -7.13 17.03
N ASN A 287 -16.85 -6.65 15.78
CA ASN A 287 -17.14 -7.42 14.58
C ASN A 287 -16.11 -7.28 13.44
N HIS A 288 -15.02 -6.55 13.64
CA HIS A 288 -13.93 -6.41 12.69
C HIS A 288 -12.63 -6.08 13.44
N LEU A 289 -11.51 -6.47 12.84
CA LEU A 289 -10.18 -6.01 13.20
C LEU A 289 -9.87 -4.78 12.36
N HIS A 290 -9.84 -3.62 12.99
CA HIS A 290 -9.36 -2.39 12.35
C HIS A 290 -7.84 -2.35 12.51
N VAL A 291 -7.13 -2.56 11.41
CA VAL A 291 -5.65 -2.53 11.38
C VAL A 291 -5.21 -1.17 10.87
N ARG A 292 -4.52 -0.41 11.72
CA ARG A 292 -3.84 0.83 11.30
C ARG A 292 -2.36 0.58 11.08
N TYR A 293 -1.93 0.78 9.84
CA TYR A 293 -0.52 0.84 9.48
C TYR A 293 0.07 2.22 9.77
N CYS A 294 1.39 2.30 9.93
CA CYS A 294 2.09 3.57 10.12
C CYS A 294 3.31 3.70 9.19
N GLU A 295 3.76 4.94 9.04
CA GLU A 295 4.95 5.32 8.29
C GLU A 295 5.94 6.02 9.21
N ALA A 296 7.24 5.92 8.92
CA ALA A 296 8.27 6.60 9.72
C ALA A 296 8.14 8.14 9.68
N VAL A 297 7.60 8.66 8.57
CA VAL A 297 7.24 10.07 8.41
C VAL A 297 5.96 10.09 7.59
N HIS A 298 4.84 10.51 8.18
CA HIS A 298 3.59 10.71 7.46
C HIS A 298 3.35 12.22 7.29
N ASN A 299 3.14 12.67 6.05
CA ASN A 299 2.70 14.03 5.80
C ASN A 299 1.19 14.11 6.04
N ASN A 300 0.81 14.10 7.31
CA ASN A 300 -0.57 14.00 7.72
C ASN A 300 -1.35 15.30 7.47
N PRO A 301 -2.39 15.30 6.61
CA PRO A 301 -3.30 16.43 6.53
C PRO A 301 -4.39 16.40 7.62
N ASP A 302 -4.58 15.27 8.32
CA ASP A 302 -5.59 15.07 9.36
C ASP A 302 -4.98 15.13 10.77
N PRO A 303 -5.20 16.21 11.55
CA PRO A 303 -4.61 16.35 12.87
C PRO A 303 -5.05 15.27 13.88
N ASP A 304 -6.14 14.54 13.62
CA ASP A 304 -6.73 13.58 14.56
C ASP A 304 -6.27 12.12 14.33
N ALA A 305 -5.57 11.82 13.23
CA ALA A 305 -5.13 10.48 12.88
C ALA A 305 -3.60 10.31 12.90
N ASP A 306 -3.01 9.89 14.02
CA ASP A 306 -1.55 9.65 14.09
C ASP A 306 -1.12 8.38 13.32
N TYR A 307 -0.54 8.59 12.14
CA TYR A 307 0.06 7.57 11.27
C TYR A 307 1.58 7.43 11.41
N THR A 308 2.18 8.07 12.41
CA THR A 308 3.63 8.00 12.61
C THR A 308 3.97 6.75 13.40
N CYS A 309 4.96 5.98 12.95
CA CYS A 309 5.63 4.98 13.78
C CYS A 309 6.60 5.71 14.74
#